data_AF-A0A0C3HSV6-F1
#
_entry.id   AF-A0A0C3HSV6-F1
#
_cell.length_a   1.000
_cell.length_b   1.000
_cell.length_c   1.000
_cell.angle_alpha   90.00
_cell.angle_beta   90.00
_cell.angle_gamma   90.00
#
_symmetry.space_group_name_H-M   'P 1'
#
loop_
_entity.id
_entity.type
_entity.pdbx_description
1 polymer ?
#
loop_
_entity_poly.entity_id
_entity_poly.type
_entity_poly.pdbx_seq_one_letter_code
_entity_poly.pdbx_strand_id
1 'polypeptide(L)'
;VSVFPVTVPEGTLLYHGNAYAEVPKIPEWLAFEIEHSENFARKMIFSSRSSSGVQAVNEPDALFPESRGPRKFDPGYLHAYQANRPLRLLYFDGMSAATGSPLGTSDMQEYMFLNRTWNNDYGDIMPYAAALCKKGAEWGGVEGFVRMEAGFEIIKCNFSDGLDLISHNRRPHRATPEGQSEGWLFEWLRAVTLRYSGIDGSRIIVDFSSMIHAGFYPTNLTNPDPENSHLPRLVSADPAQIARIRSDAKNIWLEKTPRPSVDWQGVVDMIEKRFSDRLQYLATEPPIEPFLWEINVLLNTFINYESLSLEESIEACASHYLRPVDISTRQDRLIYAAVKEVTTRICSTLFQVRANLLAQRNANESGFEDNSKSVELIHELIAWLDWAAWRMCRPSCPYDQICLIAVSPFGNRDLHYNPRCV
;
A
#
# COMPACT_ATOMS: atom_id res chain seq x y z
N VAL A 1 -8.16 -4.88 -1.71
CA VAL A 1 -9.06 -5.44 -0.67
C VAL A 1 -8.37 -6.68 -0.10
N SER A 2 -7.36 -6.47 0.75
CA SER A 2 -6.40 -7.53 1.15
C SER A 2 -6.19 -7.51 2.67
N VAL A 3 -6.06 -8.69 3.26
CA VAL A 3 -5.74 -8.87 4.69
C VAL A 3 -4.64 -9.90 4.84
N PHE A 4 -3.68 -9.58 5.69
CA PHE A 4 -2.52 -10.42 5.94
C PHE A 4 -2.34 -10.67 7.43
N PRO A 5 -2.03 -11.90 7.86
CA PRO A 5 -1.36 -12.10 9.13
C PRO A 5 0.04 -11.46 9.06
N VAL A 6 0.39 -10.70 10.09
CA VAL A 6 1.71 -10.07 10.16
C VAL A 6 2.30 -10.21 11.55
N THR A 7 3.62 -10.19 11.61
CA THR A 7 4.37 -10.21 12.87
C THR A 7 5.21 -8.95 12.99
N VAL A 8 5.07 -8.24 14.10
CA VAL A 8 6.06 -7.22 14.51
C VAL A 8 7.14 -7.94 15.30
N PRO A 9 8.40 -7.96 14.85
CA PRO A 9 9.47 -8.67 15.56
C PRO A 9 9.75 -8.07 16.94
N GLU A 10 10.29 -8.90 17.83
CA GLU A 10 10.88 -8.45 19.09
C GLU A 10 11.97 -7.39 18.82
N GLY A 11 12.06 -6.40 19.71
CA GLY A 11 13.00 -5.29 19.61
C GLY A 11 12.50 -4.12 18.76
N THR A 12 11.40 -4.27 18.01
CA THR A 12 10.85 -3.19 17.17
C THR A 12 10.42 -1.99 18.01
N LEU A 13 10.90 -0.80 17.63
CA LEU A 13 10.51 0.46 18.25
C LEU A 13 9.20 0.99 17.64
N LEU A 14 8.31 1.42 18.53
CA LEU A 14 6.98 1.96 18.20
C LEU A 14 6.73 3.22 19.03
N TYR A 15 6.05 4.20 18.45
CA TYR A 15 5.84 5.51 19.07
C TYR A 15 4.36 5.79 19.29
N HIS A 16 4.03 6.56 20.33
CA HIS A 16 2.66 6.97 20.62
C HIS A 16 2.65 8.40 21.17
N GLY A 17 1.84 9.26 20.58
CA GLY A 17 1.59 10.60 21.10
C GLY A 17 0.34 10.61 21.97
N ASN A 18 0.45 11.14 23.20
CA ASN A 18 -0.70 11.27 24.11
C ASN A 18 -0.68 12.62 24.84
N ALA A 19 -1.81 13.00 25.43
CA ALA A 19 -1.90 14.10 26.38
C ALA A 19 -1.29 13.77 27.76
N TYR A 20 -1.13 12.48 28.06
CA TYR A 20 -0.79 11.95 29.37
C TYR A 20 0.47 11.08 29.32
N ALA A 21 1.20 10.96 30.44
CA ALA A 21 2.43 10.17 30.53
C ALA A 21 2.15 8.68 30.79
N GLU A 22 0.94 8.39 31.25
CA GLU A 22 0.49 7.07 31.65
C GLU A 22 0.30 6.15 30.44
N VAL A 23 0.64 4.88 30.62
CA VAL A 23 0.38 3.85 29.61
C VAL A 23 -1.13 3.75 29.36
N PRO A 24 -1.57 3.73 28.08
CA PRO A 24 -2.97 3.55 27.74
C PRO A 24 -3.60 2.30 28.37
N LYS A 25 -4.81 2.47 28.91
CA LYS A 25 -5.64 1.37 29.48
C LYS A 25 -6.70 0.84 28.51
N ILE A 26 -6.77 1.44 27.33
CA ILE A 26 -7.72 1.15 26.26
C ILE A 26 -6.95 0.97 24.95
N PRO A 27 -7.58 0.41 23.90
CA PRO A 27 -6.96 0.38 22.58
C PRO A 27 -6.57 1.79 22.10
N GLU A 28 -5.36 1.90 21.57
CA GLU A 28 -4.72 3.16 21.16
C GLU A 28 -3.77 2.91 19.98
N TRP A 29 -3.33 3.99 19.34
CA TRP A 29 -2.49 3.94 18.14
C TRP A 29 -1.00 3.99 18.47
N LEU A 30 -0.22 3.19 17.74
CA LEU A 30 1.23 3.28 17.65
C LEU A 30 1.60 3.63 16.21
N ALA A 31 2.67 4.39 16.00
CA ALA A 31 3.27 4.58 14.68
C ALA A 31 4.70 4.03 14.63
N PHE A 32 5.16 3.77 13.41
CA PHE A 32 6.54 3.38 13.13
C PHE A 32 7.47 4.60 13.08
N GLU A 33 6.93 5.78 12.76
CA GLU A 33 7.64 7.04 12.61
C GLU A 33 7.41 7.93 13.83
N ILE A 34 8.49 8.56 14.31
CA ILE A 34 8.49 9.43 15.49
C ILE A 34 7.60 10.65 15.24
N GLU A 35 7.81 11.31 14.12
CA GLU A 35 7.13 12.54 13.72
C GLU A 35 5.63 12.28 13.52
N HIS A 36 5.28 11.10 12.98
CA HIS A 36 3.89 10.69 12.84
C HIS A 36 3.17 10.68 14.21
N SER A 37 3.78 10.05 15.21
CA SER A 37 3.27 10.04 16.60
C SER A 37 3.35 11.41 17.28
N GLU A 38 4.38 12.20 16.99
CA GLU A 38 4.59 13.51 17.62
C GLU A 38 3.44 14.47 17.35
N ASN A 39 2.79 14.37 16.18
CA ASN A 39 1.57 15.12 15.88
C ASN A 39 0.48 14.92 16.96
N PHE A 40 0.43 13.76 17.62
CA PHE A 40 -0.57 13.41 18.62
C PHE A 40 -0.11 13.64 20.07
N ALA A 41 1.14 14.03 20.30
CA ALA A 41 1.71 14.30 21.62
C ALA A 41 1.26 15.66 22.21
N ARG A 42 -0.07 15.86 22.28
CA ARG A 42 -0.71 17.13 22.63
C ARG A 42 -2.00 16.92 23.39
N LYS A 43 -2.34 17.84 24.29
CA LYS A 43 -3.61 17.88 25.00
C LYS A 43 -4.54 18.91 24.36
N MET A 44 -5.68 18.43 23.84
CA MET A 44 -6.77 19.29 23.36
C MET A 44 -7.27 20.20 24.49
N ILE A 45 -7.05 21.51 24.38
CA ILE A 45 -7.69 22.49 25.26
C ILE A 45 -9.10 22.70 24.71
N PHE A 46 -10.11 22.20 25.42
CA PHE A 46 -11.50 22.29 25.01
C PHE A 46 -11.92 23.76 24.82
N SER A 47 -12.09 24.19 23.56
CA SER A 47 -13.10 25.19 23.21
C SER A 47 -13.94 24.67 22.04
N SER A 48 -15.19 24.36 22.35
CA SER A 48 -16.28 23.97 21.45
C SER A 48 -16.22 22.60 20.77
N ARG A 49 -17.31 21.87 21.00
CA ARG A 49 -17.82 20.73 20.24
C ARG A 49 -17.79 21.04 18.73
N SER A 50 -16.75 20.60 18.05
CA SER A 50 -16.86 20.16 16.66
C SER A 50 -15.98 18.94 16.53
N SER A 51 -16.58 17.81 16.16
CA SER A 51 -15.93 16.58 15.72
C SER A 51 -14.66 16.91 14.93
N SER A 52 -13.52 16.71 15.56
CA SER A 52 -12.21 16.98 14.98
C SER A 52 -11.80 15.81 14.10
N GLY A 53 -12.51 15.61 12.99
CA GLY A 53 -11.89 15.08 11.79
C GLY A 53 -11.14 16.22 11.13
N VAL A 54 -9.90 15.98 10.69
CA VAL A 54 -9.38 16.77 9.58
C VAL A 54 -10.37 16.52 8.44
N GLN A 55 -11.16 17.53 8.07
CA GLN A 55 -12.05 17.37 6.92
C GLN A 55 -11.17 17.10 5.72
N ALA A 56 -11.48 16.03 4.98
CA ALA A 56 -10.88 15.78 3.68
C ALA A 56 -11.01 17.06 2.85
N VAL A 57 -9.99 17.33 2.04
CA VAL A 57 -9.99 18.50 1.17
C VAL A 57 -11.21 18.43 0.25
N ASN A 58 -12.20 19.28 0.49
CA ASN A 58 -13.43 19.39 -0.32
C ASN A 58 -13.26 20.37 -1.50
N GLU A 59 -12.14 21.10 -1.55
CA GLU A 59 -11.82 21.99 -2.68
C GLU A 59 -10.88 21.30 -3.69
N PRO A 60 -11.14 21.41 -5.01
CA PRO A 60 -10.34 20.75 -6.04
C PRO A 60 -8.84 21.07 -6.01
N ASP A 61 -8.46 22.28 -5.54
CA ASP A 61 -7.09 22.80 -5.65
C ASP A 61 -6.30 22.83 -4.33
N ALA A 62 -6.94 22.53 -3.19
CA ALA A 62 -6.26 22.60 -1.90
C ALA A 62 -5.46 21.32 -1.63
N LEU A 63 -4.12 21.42 -1.51
CA LEU A 63 -3.27 20.27 -1.20
C LEU A 63 -3.26 19.93 0.30
N PHE A 64 -3.63 20.92 1.12
CA PHE A 64 -3.66 20.84 2.56
C PHE A 64 -5.04 21.27 3.07
N PRO A 65 -5.57 20.62 4.13
CA PRO A 65 -6.80 21.06 4.77
C PRO A 65 -6.65 22.49 5.31
N GLU A 66 -7.71 23.30 5.20
CA GLU A 66 -7.70 24.67 5.74
C GLU A 66 -7.30 24.68 7.21
N SER A 67 -6.15 25.29 7.50
CA SER A 67 -5.70 25.52 8.87
C SER A 67 -6.61 26.56 9.52
N ARG A 68 -7.57 26.13 10.34
CA ARG A 68 -8.29 27.02 11.27
C ARG A 68 -7.36 27.46 12.41
N GLY A 69 -6.29 28.20 12.08
CA GLY A 69 -5.29 28.70 13.02
C GLY A 69 -4.62 27.61 13.89
N PRO A 70 -3.59 27.97 14.68
CA PRO A 70 -3.07 27.05 15.66
C PRO A 70 -4.14 26.84 16.75
N ARG A 71 -4.82 25.69 16.74
CA ARG A 71 -5.58 25.21 17.90
C ARG A 71 -4.67 25.30 19.13
N LYS A 72 -5.14 25.92 20.21
CA LYS A 72 -4.40 26.01 21.48
C LYS A 72 -4.31 24.60 22.06
N PHE A 73 -3.11 24.06 22.13
CA PHE A 73 -2.84 22.75 22.70
C PHE A 73 -1.82 22.91 23.82
N ASP A 74 -2.07 22.25 24.96
CA ASP A 74 -1.02 22.09 25.96
C ASP A 74 -0.09 20.94 25.51
N PRO A 75 1.20 20.98 25.86
CA PRO A 75 2.12 19.92 25.49
C PRO A 75 1.74 18.60 26.15
N GLY A 76 1.71 17.55 25.34
CA GLY A 76 1.54 16.18 25.78
C GLY A 76 2.88 15.46 25.91
N TYR A 77 2.85 14.15 25.73
CA TYR A 77 3.97 13.22 25.87
C TYR A 77 4.12 12.40 24.60
N LEU A 78 5.38 12.21 24.19
CA LEU A 78 5.75 11.21 23.19
C LEU A 78 6.30 10.00 23.93
N HIS A 79 5.62 8.87 23.77
CA HIS A 79 6.03 7.59 24.31
C HIS A 79 6.84 6.83 23.27
N ALA A 80 7.91 6.18 23.72
CA ALA A 80 8.63 5.18 22.95
C ALA A 80 8.43 3.82 23.61
N TYR A 81 7.94 2.87 22.82
CA TYR A 81 7.75 1.48 23.20
C TYR A 81 8.70 0.60 22.42
N GLN A 82 9.06 -0.54 23.01
CA GLN A 82 9.76 -1.61 22.33
C GLN A 82 8.94 -2.89 22.43
N ALA A 83 8.77 -3.61 21.32
CA ALA A 83 8.18 -4.94 21.34
C ALA A 83 9.09 -5.90 22.14
N ASN A 84 8.59 -6.48 23.22
CA ASN A 84 9.39 -7.38 24.09
C ASN A 84 9.25 -8.86 23.72
N ARG A 85 8.45 -9.14 22.69
CA ARG A 85 8.31 -10.43 22.01
C ARG A 85 7.70 -10.18 20.62
N PRO A 86 7.70 -11.18 19.73
CA PRO A 86 6.93 -11.07 18.49
C PRO A 86 5.44 -10.82 18.77
N LEU A 87 4.86 -9.81 18.09
CA LEU A 87 3.43 -9.47 18.17
C LEU A 87 2.71 -9.97 16.93
N ARG A 88 1.64 -10.75 17.09
CA ARG A 88 0.81 -11.25 15.98
C ARG A 88 -0.37 -10.32 15.74
N LEU A 89 -0.40 -9.71 14.57
CA LEU A 89 -1.37 -8.70 14.17
C LEU A 89 -2.03 -9.09 12.84
N LEU A 90 -3.10 -8.37 12.48
CA LEU A 90 -3.64 -8.38 11.12
C LEU A 90 -3.32 -7.06 10.42
N TYR A 91 -2.84 -7.12 9.18
CA TYR A 91 -2.64 -5.96 8.32
C TYR A 91 -3.80 -5.80 7.35
N PHE A 92 -4.46 -4.65 7.39
CA PHE A 92 -5.41 -4.24 6.36
C PHE A 92 -4.69 -3.34 5.35
N ASP A 93 -4.55 -3.85 4.13
CA ASP A 93 -3.80 -3.20 3.05
C ASP A 93 -4.50 -1.97 2.45
N GLY A 94 -3.73 -1.17 1.71
CA GLY A 94 -4.13 0.12 1.18
C GLY A 94 -4.22 1.19 2.26
N MET A 95 -4.87 2.32 1.92
CA MET A 95 -5.14 3.42 2.87
C MET A 95 -6.28 3.09 3.83
N SER A 96 -6.22 1.91 4.46
CA SER A 96 -7.30 1.34 5.27
C SER A 96 -7.58 2.12 6.56
N ALA A 97 -6.66 2.98 7.01
CA ALA A 97 -6.91 3.89 8.13
C ALA A 97 -7.59 5.20 7.73
N ALA A 98 -7.81 5.47 6.43
CA ALA A 98 -8.63 6.58 5.91
C ALA A 98 -10.12 6.34 6.20
N THR A 99 -10.44 6.28 7.50
CA THR A 99 -11.71 5.88 8.07
C THR A 99 -12.72 6.97 7.72
N GLY A 100 -13.63 6.61 6.83
CA GLY A 100 -14.66 7.51 6.33
C GLY A 100 -14.40 8.16 4.98
N SER A 101 -13.40 7.66 4.24
CA SER A 101 -13.35 7.87 2.81
C SER A 101 -14.49 7.13 2.10
N PRO A 102 -15.25 7.78 1.20
CA PRO A 102 -16.28 7.12 0.39
C PRO A 102 -15.68 6.20 -0.69
N LEU A 103 -14.35 6.20 -0.86
CA LEU A 103 -13.62 5.45 -1.87
C LEU A 103 -13.46 3.95 -1.53
N GLY A 104 -13.90 3.53 -0.34
CA GLY A 104 -13.96 2.11 0.04
C GLY A 104 -12.69 1.54 0.66
N THR A 105 -11.76 2.39 1.10
CA THR A 105 -10.50 1.94 1.69
C THR A 105 -10.68 1.13 2.97
N SER A 106 -11.77 1.35 3.72
CA SER A 106 -12.11 0.59 4.93
C SER A 106 -13.02 -0.63 4.67
N ASP A 107 -13.41 -0.92 3.42
CA ASP A 107 -14.40 -1.96 3.09
C ASP A 107 -14.08 -3.33 3.72
N MET A 108 -12.79 -3.72 3.77
CA MET A 108 -12.39 -4.99 4.42
C MET A 108 -12.67 -5.01 5.91
N GLN A 109 -12.47 -3.89 6.58
CA GLN A 109 -12.70 -3.79 8.02
C GLN A 109 -14.20 -3.76 8.31
N GLU A 110 -14.97 -2.96 7.56
CA GLU A 110 -16.41 -2.82 7.78
C GLU A 110 -17.19 -4.08 7.40
N TYR A 111 -17.18 -4.46 6.12
CA TYR A 111 -18.07 -5.51 5.62
C TYR A 111 -17.51 -6.91 5.94
N MET A 112 -16.22 -7.12 5.70
CA MET A 112 -15.61 -8.43 5.89
C MET A 112 -15.32 -8.69 7.37
N PHE A 113 -14.51 -7.88 8.07
CA PHE A 113 -14.05 -8.22 9.42
C PHE A 113 -15.13 -7.97 10.51
N LEU A 114 -15.71 -6.77 10.53
CA LEU A 114 -16.69 -6.35 11.53
C LEU A 114 -18.13 -6.80 11.22
N ASN A 115 -18.41 -7.25 9.99
CA ASN A 115 -19.74 -7.62 9.52
C ASN A 115 -20.77 -6.49 9.64
N ARG A 116 -20.36 -5.27 9.31
CA ARG A 116 -21.22 -4.09 9.31
C ARG A 116 -21.82 -3.88 7.94
N THR A 117 -23.04 -3.35 7.93
CA THR A 117 -23.60 -2.68 6.75
C THR A 117 -23.05 -1.27 6.70
N TRP A 118 -22.78 -0.76 5.50
CA TRP A 118 -22.36 0.63 5.33
C TRP A 118 -23.32 1.57 6.03
N ASN A 119 -22.79 2.43 6.88
CA ASN A 119 -23.45 3.64 7.30
C ASN A 119 -22.52 4.81 6.98
N ASN A 120 -23.06 5.92 6.48
CA ASN A 120 -22.30 7.17 6.32
C ASN A 120 -21.90 7.80 7.67
N ASP A 121 -22.03 7.05 8.76
CA ASP A 121 -21.66 7.47 10.10
C ASP A 121 -20.26 6.93 10.38
N TYR A 122 -19.28 7.78 10.10
CA TYR A 122 -17.86 7.47 10.28
C TYR A 122 -17.46 7.31 11.76
N GLY A 123 -18.41 7.53 12.68
CA GLY A 123 -18.27 7.22 14.09
C GLY A 123 -17.13 7.97 14.77
N ASP A 124 -17.00 7.72 16.07
CA ASP A 124 -15.80 8.10 16.81
C ASP A 124 -14.72 7.01 16.61
N ILE A 125 -13.48 7.43 16.37
CA ILE A 125 -12.33 6.56 16.14
C ILE A 125 -12.06 5.64 17.34
N MET A 126 -12.40 6.07 18.56
CA MET A 126 -12.18 5.28 19.77
C MET A 126 -13.10 4.03 19.83
N PRO A 127 -14.44 4.16 19.69
CA PRO A 127 -15.33 3.02 19.49
C PRO A 127 -14.94 2.12 18.31
N TYR A 128 -14.36 2.68 17.25
CA TYR A 128 -13.91 1.91 16.10
C TYR A 128 -12.77 0.95 16.46
N ALA A 129 -11.70 1.48 17.07
CA ALA A 129 -10.59 0.68 17.56
C ALA A 129 -11.04 -0.37 18.57
N ALA A 130 -11.94 -0.01 19.49
CA ALA A 130 -12.53 -0.94 20.45
C ALA A 130 -13.31 -2.08 19.78
N ALA A 131 -14.06 -1.80 18.71
CA ALA A 131 -14.80 -2.82 17.96
C ALA A 131 -13.86 -3.79 17.22
N LEU A 132 -12.80 -3.27 16.58
CA LEU A 132 -11.77 -4.10 15.97
C LEU A 132 -11.12 -5.04 17.01
N CYS A 133 -10.69 -4.49 18.14
CA CYS A 133 -10.05 -5.27 19.21
C CYS A 133 -10.98 -6.30 19.85
N LYS A 134 -12.25 -5.95 20.06
CA LYS A 134 -13.26 -6.90 20.52
C LYS A 134 -13.42 -8.06 19.52
N LYS A 135 -13.50 -7.76 18.22
CA LYS A 135 -13.63 -8.78 17.18
C LYS A 135 -12.37 -9.64 17.07
N GLY A 136 -11.20 -9.02 17.19
CA GLY A 136 -9.90 -9.70 17.25
C GLY A 136 -9.80 -10.69 18.42
N ALA A 137 -10.34 -10.34 19.60
CA ALA A 137 -10.43 -11.25 20.73
C ALA A 137 -11.34 -12.45 20.43
N GLU A 138 -12.50 -12.24 19.78
CA GLU A 138 -13.40 -13.32 19.33
C GLU A 138 -12.76 -14.28 18.29
N TRP A 139 -11.72 -13.82 17.59
CA TRP A 139 -10.95 -14.61 16.62
C TRP A 139 -9.81 -15.40 17.27
N GLY A 140 -9.73 -15.44 18.60
CA GLY A 140 -8.67 -16.18 19.29
C GLY A 140 -7.44 -15.34 19.61
N GLY A 141 -7.58 -14.01 19.65
CA GLY A 141 -6.58 -13.09 20.20
C GLY A 141 -5.70 -12.40 19.17
N VAL A 142 -6.29 -11.64 18.24
CA VAL A 142 -5.54 -10.65 17.43
C VAL A 142 -5.07 -9.53 18.35
N GLU A 143 -3.76 -9.28 18.40
CA GLU A 143 -3.17 -8.34 19.37
C GLU A 143 -3.27 -6.87 18.94
N GLY A 144 -3.57 -6.64 17.66
CA GLY A 144 -3.72 -5.33 17.05
C GLY A 144 -3.81 -5.39 15.52
N PHE A 145 -3.90 -4.21 14.91
CA PHE A 145 -4.19 -4.08 13.47
C PHE A 145 -3.25 -3.05 12.83
N VAL A 146 -2.49 -3.49 11.83
CA VAL A 146 -1.64 -2.61 11.03
C VAL A 146 -2.50 -2.01 9.92
N ARG A 147 -2.34 -0.71 9.67
CA ARG A 147 -3.10 0.05 8.67
C ARG A 147 -2.27 1.23 8.17
N MET A 148 -2.73 1.89 7.11
CA MET A 148 -2.08 3.10 6.59
C MET A 148 -3.12 4.19 6.34
N GLU A 149 -2.78 5.43 6.73
CA GLU A 149 -3.46 6.65 6.31
C GLU A 149 -2.42 7.53 5.59
N ALA A 150 -1.88 8.54 6.28
CA ALA A 150 -0.72 9.29 5.81
C ALA A 150 0.58 8.48 5.95
N GLY A 151 0.70 7.75 7.06
CA GLY A 151 1.77 6.81 7.34
C GLY A 151 1.21 5.52 7.94
N PHE A 152 2.08 4.55 8.20
CA PHE A 152 1.69 3.29 8.80
C PHE A 152 1.45 3.44 10.31
N GLU A 153 0.40 2.78 10.78
CA GLU A 153 -0.03 2.77 12.17
C GLU A 153 -0.42 1.36 12.62
N ILE A 154 -0.42 1.15 13.94
CA ILE A 154 -0.94 -0.03 14.61
C ILE A 154 -2.02 0.41 15.60
N ILE A 155 -3.24 -0.09 15.46
CA ILE A 155 -4.19 -0.11 16.58
C ILE A 155 -3.75 -1.25 17.51
N LYS A 156 -3.16 -0.94 18.66
CA LYS A 156 -2.77 -1.96 19.66
C LYS A 156 -3.91 -2.14 20.65
N CYS A 157 -4.33 -3.40 20.85
CA CYS A 157 -5.51 -3.70 21.67
C CYS A 157 -5.25 -3.71 23.18
N ASN A 158 -4.02 -3.98 23.59
CA ASN A 158 -3.61 -4.00 24.99
C ASN A 158 -2.15 -3.56 25.13
N PHE A 159 -1.88 -2.42 25.76
CA PHE A 159 -0.53 -1.91 25.94
C PHE A 159 0.24 -2.59 27.09
N SER A 160 -0.45 -3.33 27.97
CA SER A 160 0.18 -4.06 29.08
C SER A 160 0.81 -5.41 28.67
N ASP A 161 0.67 -5.79 27.40
CA ASP A 161 1.13 -7.07 26.88
C ASP A 161 1.89 -6.89 25.57
N GLY A 162 3.10 -7.46 25.50
CA GLY A 162 3.97 -7.44 24.33
C GLY A 162 4.81 -6.17 24.14
N LEU A 163 4.71 -5.18 25.04
CA LEU A 163 5.43 -3.91 24.92
C LEU A 163 6.12 -3.53 26.24
N ASP A 164 7.36 -3.06 26.13
CA ASP A 164 8.07 -2.36 27.19
C ASP A 164 8.02 -0.85 26.93
N LEU A 165 7.64 -0.06 27.93
CA LEU A 165 7.73 1.40 27.87
C LEU A 165 9.18 1.82 28.10
N ILE A 166 9.82 2.36 27.07
CA ILE A 166 11.21 2.82 27.12
C ILE A 166 11.29 4.25 27.67
N SER A 167 10.43 5.14 27.21
CA SER A 167 10.38 6.53 27.69
C SER A 167 9.04 7.21 27.40
N HIS A 168 8.74 8.28 28.13
CA HIS A 168 7.57 9.14 27.92
C HIS A 168 7.96 10.61 28.12
N ASN A 169 8.53 11.23 27.09
CA ASN A 169 9.08 12.57 27.19
C ASN A 169 8.03 13.63 26.90
N ARG A 170 7.89 14.61 27.79
CA ARG A 170 7.00 15.76 27.59
C ARG A 170 7.50 16.61 26.43
N ARG A 171 6.61 17.01 25.52
CA ARG A 171 6.96 17.89 24.39
C ARG A 171 7.12 19.34 24.83
N PRO A 172 7.90 20.16 24.09
CA PRO A 172 8.08 21.58 24.41
C PRO A 172 6.77 22.36 24.27
N HIS A 173 6.68 23.48 25.00
CA HIS A 173 5.55 24.39 24.86
C HIS A 173 5.67 25.19 23.57
N ARG A 174 4.58 25.37 22.80
CA ARG A 174 4.60 26.15 21.55
C ARG A 174 5.08 27.59 21.68
N ALA A 175 5.04 28.14 22.90
CA ALA A 175 5.53 29.49 23.21
C ALA A 175 7.05 29.55 23.45
N THR A 176 7.71 28.40 23.59
CA THR A 176 9.17 28.31 23.73
C THR A 176 9.81 28.18 22.35
N PRO A 177 11.04 28.72 22.13
CA PRO A 177 11.75 28.57 20.85
C PRO A 177 11.81 27.13 20.35
N GLU A 178 11.98 26.16 21.26
CA GLU A 178 12.05 24.72 20.97
C GLU A 178 10.71 24.14 20.52
N GLY A 179 9.60 24.78 20.86
CA GLY A 179 8.25 24.39 20.44
C GLY A 179 7.71 25.22 19.28
N GLN A 180 8.46 26.22 18.79
CA GLN A 180 8.14 26.90 17.55
C GLN A 180 8.36 25.92 16.39
N SER A 181 7.35 25.80 15.54
CA SER A 181 7.23 24.67 14.61
C SER A 181 7.03 25.16 13.18
N GLU A 182 7.77 26.21 12.78
CA GLU A 182 7.85 26.60 11.37
C GLU A 182 8.36 25.38 10.57
N GLY A 183 7.63 24.99 9.53
CA GLY A 183 7.94 23.78 8.76
C GLY A 183 7.51 22.45 9.40
N TRP A 184 6.81 22.41 10.55
CA TRP A 184 6.36 21.15 11.15
C TRP A 184 5.55 20.27 10.20
N LEU A 185 4.63 20.87 9.44
CA LEU A 185 3.82 20.12 8.48
C LEU A 185 4.69 19.46 7.41
N PHE A 186 5.73 20.16 6.97
CA PHE A 186 6.66 19.64 5.98
C PHE A 186 7.50 18.48 6.54
N GLU A 187 8.05 18.61 7.76
CA GLU A 187 8.78 17.52 8.41
C GLU A 187 7.88 16.30 8.69
N TRP A 188 6.64 16.55 9.10
CA TRP A 188 5.66 15.50 9.31
C TRP A 188 5.33 14.77 8.01
N LEU A 189 5.05 15.51 6.93
CA LEU A 189 4.78 14.96 5.61
C LEU A 189 6.00 14.19 5.08
N ARG A 190 7.21 14.74 5.22
CA ARG A 190 8.45 14.07 4.87
C ARG A 190 8.55 12.72 5.57
N ALA A 191 8.36 12.67 6.89
CA ALA A 191 8.47 11.44 7.65
C ALA A 191 7.46 10.37 7.19
N VAL A 192 6.19 10.72 6.99
CA VAL A 192 5.15 9.76 6.60
C VAL A 192 5.25 9.32 5.13
N THR A 193 5.64 10.23 4.23
CA THR A 193 5.76 9.94 2.78
C THR A 193 7.02 9.15 2.43
N LEU A 194 8.11 9.30 3.20
CA LEU A 194 9.36 8.54 3.00
C LEU A 194 9.18 7.02 3.05
N ARG A 195 8.06 6.55 3.61
CA ARG A 195 7.73 5.13 3.78
C ARG A 195 6.43 4.73 3.09
N TYR A 196 5.97 5.55 2.13
CA TYR A 196 4.75 5.25 1.37
C TYR A 196 4.81 3.88 0.69
N SER A 197 5.97 3.51 0.13
CA SER A 197 6.16 2.23 -0.58
C SER A 197 6.43 1.03 0.33
N GLY A 198 6.57 1.23 1.65
CA GLY A 198 6.83 0.12 2.58
C GLY A 198 7.46 0.53 3.91
N ILE A 199 7.37 -0.39 4.88
CA ILE A 199 7.95 -0.26 6.21
C ILE A 199 9.33 -0.94 6.20
N ASP A 200 10.39 -0.14 6.07
CA ASP A 200 11.78 -0.62 6.03
C ASP A 200 12.22 -1.40 7.29
N GLY A 201 13.36 -2.09 7.16
CA GLY A 201 14.12 -2.67 8.28
C GLY A 201 13.48 -3.92 8.90
N SER A 202 12.64 -4.62 8.14
CA SER A 202 11.92 -5.82 8.61
C SER A 202 11.12 -5.58 9.90
N ARG A 203 10.68 -4.33 10.15
CA ARG A 203 9.86 -3.95 11.33
C ARG A 203 8.47 -4.60 11.32
N ILE A 204 8.05 -5.11 10.17
CA ILE A 204 6.92 -6.02 9.99
C ILE A 204 7.36 -7.17 9.08
N ILE A 205 6.97 -8.39 9.45
CA ILE A 205 7.06 -9.58 8.62
C ILE A 205 5.65 -9.94 8.16
N VAL A 206 5.41 -9.90 6.85
CA VAL A 206 4.11 -10.21 6.24
C VAL A 206 4.07 -11.67 5.84
N ASP A 207 3.02 -12.40 6.24
CA ASP A 207 2.77 -13.76 5.78
C ASP A 207 1.88 -13.73 4.52
N PHE A 208 2.52 -13.56 3.36
CA PHE A 208 1.84 -13.57 2.06
C PHE A 208 1.19 -14.92 1.76
N SER A 209 1.77 -16.01 2.28
CA SER A 209 1.26 -17.37 2.09
C SER A 209 -0.01 -17.65 2.87
N SER A 210 -0.42 -16.72 3.73
CA SER A 210 -1.68 -16.70 4.47
C SER A 210 -2.57 -15.49 4.10
N MET A 211 -2.28 -14.80 3.00
CA MET A 211 -3.06 -13.67 2.52
C MET A 211 -4.52 -14.05 2.20
N ILE A 212 -5.44 -13.16 2.56
CA ILE A 212 -6.81 -13.17 2.03
C ILE A 212 -7.01 -11.96 1.12
N HIS A 213 -7.42 -12.22 -0.11
CA HIS A 213 -7.85 -11.20 -1.07
C HIS A 213 -9.28 -11.47 -1.51
N ALA A 214 -10.11 -10.44 -1.66
CA ALA A 214 -11.48 -10.64 -2.13
C ALA A 214 -11.53 -11.18 -3.58
N GLY A 215 -10.54 -10.87 -4.41
CA GLY A 215 -10.42 -11.41 -5.77
C GLY A 215 -10.05 -12.90 -5.84
N PHE A 216 -9.77 -13.57 -4.71
CA PHE A 216 -9.63 -15.04 -4.66
C PHE A 216 -10.97 -15.77 -4.71
N TYR A 217 -12.07 -15.01 -4.68
CA TYR A 217 -13.43 -15.49 -4.66
C TYR A 217 -14.18 -14.92 -5.87
N PRO A 218 -15.26 -15.57 -6.34
CA PRO A 218 -16.09 -15.06 -7.43
C PRO A 218 -16.98 -13.89 -6.93
N THR A 219 -16.37 -12.89 -6.31
CA THR A 219 -17.05 -11.79 -5.62
C THR A 219 -17.34 -10.64 -6.58
N ASN A 220 -18.56 -10.09 -6.50
CA ASN A 220 -18.89 -8.87 -7.21
C ASN A 220 -18.21 -7.66 -6.54
N LEU A 221 -17.11 -7.20 -7.14
CA LEU A 221 -16.35 -6.05 -6.67
C LEU A 221 -16.71 -4.74 -7.39
N THR A 222 -17.82 -4.72 -8.13
CA THR A 222 -18.25 -3.55 -8.90
C THR A 222 -18.47 -2.35 -7.98
N ASN A 223 -17.87 -1.21 -8.31
CA ASN A 223 -18.18 0.04 -7.64
C ASN A 223 -19.58 0.53 -8.05
N PRO A 224 -20.50 0.79 -7.11
CA PRO A 224 -21.80 1.37 -7.45
C PRO A 224 -21.71 2.83 -7.92
N ASP A 225 -20.60 3.53 -7.67
CA ASP A 225 -20.33 4.87 -8.17
C ASP A 225 -19.66 4.81 -9.57
N PRO A 226 -20.33 5.26 -10.65
CA PRO A 226 -19.78 5.22 -12.01
C PRO A 226 -18.48 6.00 -12.18
N GLU A 227 -18.32 7.13 -11.48
CA GLU A 227 -17.13 7.99 -11.55
C GLU A 227 -15.89 7.30 -10.98
N ASN A 228 -16.11 6.33 -10.09
CA ASN A 228 -15.09 5.55 -9.40
C ASN A 228 -15.13 4.06 -9.78
N SER A 229 -15.67 3.73 -10.96
CA SER A 229 -15.83 2.35 -11.47
C SER A 229 -14.54 1.52 -11.49
N HIS A 230 -13.38 2.17 -11.56
CA HIS A 230 -12.05 1.54 -11.50
C HIS A 230 -11.60 1.16 -10.08
N LEU A 231 -12.28 1.63 -9.02
CA LEU A 231 -11.97 1.33 -7.62
C LEU A 231 -12.87 0.21 -7.11
N PRO A 232 -12.38 -1.03 -6.89
CA PRO A 232 -13.22 -2.14 -6.48
C PRO A 232 -13.81 -1.94 -5.07
N ARG A 233 -15.08 -2.34 -4.89
CA ARG A 233 -15.83 -2.20 -3.63
C ARG A 233 -16.41 -3.52 -3.15
N LEU A 234 -16.43 -3.77 -1.84
CA LEU A 234 -17.12 -4.92 -1.25
C LEU A 234 -18.62 -4.69 -1.02
N VAL A 235 -19.09 -3.44 -1.11
CA VAL A 235 -20.50 -3.11 -0.88
C VAL A 235 -21.46 -3.86 -1.81
N SER A 236 -21.00 -4.21 -3.02
CA SER A 236 -21.78 -4.90 -4.06
C SER A 236 -21.70 -6.43 -3.96
N ALA A 237 -20.93 -6.95 -3.00
CA ALA A 237 -20.70 -8.38 -2.83
C ALA A 237 -21.89 -9.09 -2.17
N ASP A 238 -22.12 -10.35 -2.55
CA ASP A 238 -23.13 -11.19 -1.91
C ASP A 238 -22.76 -11.43 -0.42
N PRO A 239 -23.70 -11.23 0.54
CA PRO A 239 -23.45 -11.46 1.96
C PRO A 239 -22.91 -12.86 2.30
N ALA A 240 -23.33 -13.90 1.58
CA ALA A 240 -22.85 -15.26 1.75
C ALA A 240 -21.39 -15.41 1.31
N GLN A 241 -20.96 -14.68 0.27
CA GLN A 241 -19.56 -14.64 -0.16
C GLN A 241 -18.70 -13.90 0.86
N ILE A 242 -19.17 -12.76 1.38
CA ILE A 242 -18.48 -12.04 2.46
C ILE A 242 -18.34 -12.92 3.71
N ALA A 243 -19.38 -13.66 4.07
CA ALA A 243 -19.34 -14.61 5.19
C ALA A 243 -18.29 -15.72 4.95
N ARG A 244 -18.15 -16.20 3.71
CA ARG A 244 -17.13 -17.18 3.33
C ARG A 244 -15.71 -16.62 3.45
N ILE A 245 -15.46 -15.42 2.91
CA ILE A 245 -14.16 -14.73 3.00
C ILE A 245 -13.78 -14.55 4.48
N ARG A 246 -14.72 -14.09 5.31
CA ARG A 246 -14.53 -13.91 6.75
C ARG A 246 -14.20 -15.22 7.46
N SER A 247 -14.93 -16.29 7.13
CA SER A 247 -14.71 -17.62 7.69
C SER A 247 -13.31 -18.13 7.36
N ASP A 248 -12.90 -18.03 6.09
CA ASP A 248 -11.58 -18.45 5.63
C ASP A 248 -10.47 -17.62 6.30
N ALA A 249 -10.63 -16.29 6.39
CA ALA A 249 -9.70 -15.41 7.10
C ALA A 249 -9.55 -15.78 8.58
N LYS A 250 -10.66 -16.07 9.26
CA LYS A 250 -10.64 -16.51 10.66
C LYS A 250 -9.93 -17.87 10.80
N ASN A 251 -10.20 -18.81 9.92
CA ASN A 251 -9.58 -20.14 9.97
C ASN A 251 -8.07 -20.05 9.78
N ILE A 252 -7.60 -19.29 8.79
CA ILE A 252 -6.17 -19.05 8.55
C ILE A 252 -5.52 -18.38 9.77
N TRP A 253 -6.15 -17.38 10.36
CA TRP A 253 -5.62 -16.75 11.57
C TRP A 253 -5.45 -17.73 12.74
N LEU A 254 -6.43 -18.63 12.89
CA LEU A 254 -6.43 -19.67 13.93
C LEU A 254 -5.40 -20.78 13.68
N GLU A 255 -4.90 -20.93 12.45
CA GLU A 255 -3.77 -21.80 12.15
C GLU A 255 -2.50 -21.21 12.79
N LYS A 256 -2.06 -21.83 13.89
CA LYS A 256 -0.90 -21.36 14.67
C LYS A 256 0.43 -21.88 14.16
N THR A 257 0.44 -22.75 13.14
CA THR A 257 1.66 -23.37 12.65
C THR A 257 2.45 -22.36 11.84
N PRO A 258 3.68 -21.99 12.25
CA PRO A 258 4.55 -21.17 11.42
C PRO A 258 4.81 -21.92 10.12
N ARG A 259 4.46 -21.31 8.99
CA ARG A 259 4.82 -21.82 7.67
C ARG A 259 5.88 -20.90 7.09
N PRO A 260 6.89 -21.44 6.39
CA PRO A 260 7.72 -20.62 5.53
C PRO A 260 6.81 -19.87 4.56
N SER A 261 6.81 -18.54 4.62
CA SER A 261 6.07 -17.73 3.66
C SER A 261 6.98 -17.41 2.49
N VAL A 262 6.45 -17.55 1.28
CA VAL A 262 7.11 -17.04 0.07
C VAL A 262 7.15 -15.52 0.14
N ASP A 263 8.32 -14.93 -0.10
CA ASP A 263 8.46 -13.49 -0.26
C ASP A 263 7.89 -13.03 -1.61
N TRP A 264 6.56 -13.02 -1.70
CA TRP A 264 5.84 -12.62 -2.90
C TRP A 264 6.09 -11.15 -3.27
N GLN A 265 6.34 -10.28 -2.28
CA GLN A 265 6.75 -8.91 -2.54
C GLN A 265 8.10 -8.86 -3.25
N GLY A 266 9.12 -9.58 -2.76
CA GLY A 266 10.41 -9.67 -3.42
C GLY A 266 10.34 -10.20 -4.85
N VAL A 267 9.47 -11.19 -5.12
CA VAL A 267 9.24 -11.71 -6.48
C VAL A 267 8.66 -10.63 -7.40
N VAL A 268 7.62 -9.93 -6.96
CA VAL A 268 6.96 -8.86 -7.75
C VAL A 268 7.90 -7.67 -7.95
N ASP A 269 8.65 -7.28 -6.92
CA ASP A 269 9.65 -6.20 -6.98
C ASP A 269 10.71 -6.47 -8.06
N MET A 270 11.19 -7.71 -8.19
CA MET A 270 12.16 -8.07 -9.23
C MET A 270 11.57 -7.93 -10.64
N ILE A 271 10.31 -8.33 -10.81
CA ILE A 271 9.59 -8.19 -12.09
C ILE A 271 9.40 -6.71 -12.41
N GLU A 272 8.85 -5.93 -11.48
CA GLU A 272 8.61 -4.49 -11.67
C GLU A 272 9.92 -3.75 -11.97
N LYS A 273 10.98 -3.97 -11.18
CA LYS A 273 12.30 -3.35 -11.41
C LYS A 273 12.90 -3.72 -12.78
N ARG A 274 12.64 -4.94 -13.28
CA ARG A 274 13.16 -5.37 -14.59
C ARG A 274 12.49 -4.64 -15.75
N PHE A 275 11.18 -4.41 -15.66
CA PHE A 275 10.38 -3.97 -16.81
C PHE A 275 9.91 -2.51 -16.73
N SER A 276 9.68 -1.96 -15.53
CA SER A 276 8.95 -0.70 -15.33
C SER A 276 9.53 0.49 -16.08
N ASP A 277 10.81 0.81 -15.85
CA ASP A 277 11.46 1.95 -16.51
C ASP A 277 11.68 1.72 -18.01
N ARG A 278 11.89 0.47 -18.42
CA ARG A 278 12.06 0.12 -19.84
C ARG A 278 10.75 0.30 -20.60
N LEU A 279 9.61 -0.12 -20.03
CA LEU A 279 8.31 0.10 -20.64
C LEU A 279 8.03 1.60 -20.79
N GLN A 280 8.31 2.40 -19.77
CA GLN A 280 8.18 3.86 -19.85
C GLN A 280 9.07 4.47 -20.95
N TYR A 281 10.33 4.02 -21.07
CA TYR A 281 11.19 4.42 -22.18
C TYR A 281 10.62 4.02 -23.55
N LEU A 282 10.15 2.78 -23.71
CA LEU A 282 9.56 2.31 -24.96
C LEU A 282 8.30 3.09 -25.36
N ALA A 283 7.57 3.62 -24.38
CA ALA A 283 6.43 4.50 -24.58
C ALA A 283 6.81 5.94 -24.98
N THR A 284 8.10 6.31 -24.98
CA THR A 284 8.59 7.61 -25.51
C THR A 284 8.78 7.62 -27.03
N GLU A 285 8.33 6.56 -27.71
CA GLU A 285 8.40 6.40 -29.17
C GLU A 285 9.84 6.46 -29.72
N PRO A 286 10.80 5.68 -29.16
CA PRO A 286 12.16 5.71 -29.65
C PRO A 286 12.25 5.20 -31.10
N PRO A 287 13.27 5.61 -31.89
CA PRO A 287 13.49 5.09 -33.24
C PRO A 287 13.60 3.55 -33.27
N ILE A 288 13.40 2.94 -34.44
CA ILE A 288 13.27 1.47 -34.57
C ILE A 288 14.48 0.72 -33.98
N GLU A 289 15.71 1.19 -34.24
CA GLU A 289 16.92 0.49 -33.79
C GLU A 289 17.07 0.50 -32.24
N PRO A 290 17.02 1.65 -31.54
CA PRO A 290 16.96 1.67 -30.07
C PRO A 290 15.77 0.89 -29.48
N PHE A 291 14.59 0.94 -30.11
CA PHE A 291 13.43 0.18 -29.66
C PHE A 291 13.71 -1.33 -29.73
N LEU A 292 14.17 -1.81 -30.89
CA LEU A 292 14.48 -3.22 -31.09
C LEU A 292 15.62 -3.69 -30.19
N TRP A 293 16.63 -2.84 -29.94
CA TRP A 293 17.71 -3.14 -29.00
C TRP A 293 17.17 -3.41 -27.59
N GLU A 294 16.33 -2.52 -27.05
CA GLU A 294 15.73 -2.69 -25.71
C GLU A 294 14.93 -3.99 -25.60
N ILE A 295 14.10 -4.26 -26.61
CA ILE A 295 13.30 -5.49 -26.68
C ILE A 295 14.20 -6.73 -26.73
N ASN A 296 15.27 -6.71 -27.52
CA ASN A 296 16.22 -7.82 -27.61
C ASN A 296 16.97 -8.04 -26.29
N VAL A 297 17.35 -6.98 -25.57
CA VAL A 297 17.96 -7.08 -24.23
C VAL A 297 17.03 -7.74 -23.23
N LEU A 298 15.72 -7.53 -23.38
CA LEU A 298 14.71 -8.18 -22.54
C LEU A 298 14.49 -9.66 -22.91
N LEU A 299 14.53 -10.01 -24.20
CA LEU A 299 14.02 -11.31 -24.68
C LEU A 299 15.09 -12.31 -25.13
N ASN A 300 16.27 -11.88 -25.59
CA ASN A 300 17.24 -12.80 -26.22
C ASN A 300 17.70 -13.92 -25.29
N THR A 301 17.72 -13.68 -23.97
CA THR A 301 18.09 -14.71 -22.99
C THR A 301 17.10 -15.87 -22.91
N PHE A 302 15.90 -15.72 -23.49
CA PHE A 302 14.83 -16.71 -23.49
C PHE A 302 14.61 -17.35 -24.86
N ILE A 303 15.36 -16.96 -25.88
CA ILE A 303 15.22 -17.48 -27.24
C ILE A 303 16.31 -18.53 -27.49
N ASN A 304 15.91 -19.76 -27.83
CA ASN A 304 16.85 -20.73 -28.36
C ASN A 304 16.99 -20.57 -29.89
N TYR A 305 18.11 -20.01 -30.33
CA TYR A 305 18.39 -19.80 -31.76
C TYR A 305 18.71 -21.09 -32.53
N GLU A 306 18.93 -22.22 -31.85
CA GLU A 306 19.10 -23.54 -32.48
C GLU A 306 17.75 -24.27 -32.67
N SER A 307 16.75 -23.95 -31.84
CA SER A 307 15.40 -24.52 -31.92
C SER A 307 14.35 -23.45 -31.64
N LEU A 308 13.92 -22.75 -32.69
CA LEU A 308 12.98 -21.63 -32.59
C LEU A 308 11.56 -22.12 -32.28
N SER A 309 11.18 -22.11 -31.01
CA SER A 309 9.78 -22.17 -30.56
C SER A 309 9.40 -20.87 -29.85
N LEU A 310 8.39 -20.19 -30.37
CA LEU A 310 7.89 -18.95 -29.78
C LEU A 310 7.19 -19.24 -28.44
N GLU A 311 6.40 -20.30 -28.39
CA GLU A 311 5.66 -20.72 -27.20
C GLU A 311 6.61 -21.06 -26.04
N GLU A 312 7.67 -21.83 -26.31
CA GLU A 312 8.68 -22.16 -25.30
C GLU A 312 9.46 -20.92 -24.84
N SER A 313 9.75 -19.98 -25.75
CA SER A 313 10.46 -18.73 -25.42
C SER A 313 9.60 -17.81 -24.54
N ILE A 314 8.30 -17.70 -24.83
CA ILE A 314 7.34 -16.95 -24.02
C ILE A 314 7.21 -17.58 -22.63
N GLU A 315 7.03 -18.90 -22.54
CA GLU A 315 6.94 -19.60 -21.25
C GLU A 315 8.25 -19.47 -20.44
N ALA A 316 9.41 -19.54 -21.09
CA ALA A 316 10.69 -19.34 -20.43
C ALA A 316 10.84 -17.93 -19.84
N CYS A 317 10.41 -16.90 -20.59
CA CYS A 317 10.36 -15.52 -20.12
C CYS A 317 9.38 -15.33 -18.96
N ALA A 318 8.14 -15.82 -19.11
CA ALA A 318 7.08 -15.63 -18.13
C ALA A 318 7.37 -16.36 -16.80
N SER A 319 7.92 -17.57 -16.88
CA SER A 319 8.23 -18.38 -15.70
C SER A 319 9.49 -17.96 -14.95
N HIS A 320 10.37 -17.12 -15.53
CA HIS A 320 11.74 -16.90 -15.05
C HIS A 320 11.82 -16.59 -13.54
N TYR A 321 11.10 -15.57 -13.08
CA TYR A 321 11.09 -15.14 -11.67
C TYR A 321 10.26 -16.05 -10.75
N LEU A 322 9.46 -16.95 -11.33
CA LEU A 322 8.63 -17.91 -10.61
C LEU A 322 9.33 -19.27 -10.40
N ARG A 323 10.39 -19.57 -11.16
CA ARG A 323 11.16 -20.82 -11.02
C ARG A 323 11.68 -21.12 -9.61
N PRO A 324 12.21 -20.14 -8.83
CA PRO A 324 12.72 -20.43 -7.49
C PRO A 324 11.62 -20.46 -6.43
N VAL A 325 10.36 -20.19 -6.78
CA VAL A 325 9.26 -20.10 -5.81
C VAL A 325 8.79 -21.50 -5.41
N ASP A 326 8.87 -21.80 -4.12
CA ASP A 326 8.30 -23.01 -3.53
C ASP A 326 6.89 -22.75 -2.99
N ILE A 327 5.88 -23.24 -3.71
CA ILE A 327 4.47 -23.02 -3.41
C ILE A 327 3.99 -24.04 -2.38
N SER A 328 3.54 -23.57 -1.21
CA SER A 328 3.13 -24.47 -0.12
C SER A 328 1.64 -24.37 0.24
N THR A 329 1.00 -23.22 0.00
CA THR A 329 -0.39 -22.97 0.39
C THR A 329 -1.34 -22.81 -0.79
N ARG A 330 -2.64 -22.78 -0.51
CA ARG A 330 -3.65 -22.44 -1.53
C ARG A 330 -3.47 -21.00 -2.01
N GLN A 331 -3.09 -20.10 -1.11
CA GLN A 331 -2.85 -18.69 -1.36
C GLN A 331 -1.64 -18.53 -2.29
N ASP A 332 -0.55 -19.26 -2.03
CA ASP A 332 0.62 -19.26 -2.92
C ASP A 332 0.24 -19.66 -4.34
N ARG A 333 -0.64 -20.66 -4.53
CA ARG A 333 -1.10 -21.08 -5.87
C ARG A 333 -1.88 -19.97 -6.59
N LEU A 334 -2.70 -19.22 -5.85
CA LEU A 334 -3.48 -18.12 -6.41
C LEU A 334 -2.60 -16.92 -6.74
N ILE A 335 -1.65 -16.58 -5.87
CA ILE A 335 -0.68 -15.51 -6.13
C ILE A 335 0.24 -15.89 -7.30
N TYR A 336 0.74 -17.13 -7.33
CA TYR A 336 1.53 -17.66 -8.45
C TYR A 336 0.79 -17.52 -9.77
N ALA A 337 -0.49 -17.94 -9.82
CA ALA A 337 -1.29 -17.84 -11.03
C ALA A 337 -1.46 -16.38 -11.48
N ALA A 338 -1.70 -15.46 -10.55
CA ALA A 338 -1.82 -14.04 -10.86
C ALA A 338 -0.49 -13.44 -11.39
N VAL A 339 0.64 -13.74 -10.75
CA VAL A 339 1.96 -13.27 -11.20
C VAL A 339 2.34 -13.91 -12.54
N LYS A 340 2.00 -15.19 -12.76
CA LYS A 340 2.22 -15.87 -14.04
C LYS A 340 1.40 -15.22 -15.16
N GLU A 341 0.16 -14.85 -14.91
CA GLU A 341 -0.69 -14.16 -15.89
C GLU A 341 -0.08 -12.81 -16.31
N VAL A 342 0.33 -11.99 -15.33
CA VAL A 342 0.99 -10.69 -15.58
C VAL A 342 2.27 -10.85 -16.39
N THR A 343 3.15 -11.76 -15.98
CA THR A 343 4.42 -12.00 -16.67
C THR A 343 4.23 -12.59 -18.08
N THR A 344 3.23 -13.44 -18.27
CA THR A 344 2.85 -13.97 -19.59
C THR A 344 2.37 -12.84 -20.50
N ARG A 345 1.52 -11.93 -20.01
CA ARG A 345 1.07 -10.76 -20.77
C ARG A 345 2.24 -9.85 -21.16
N ILE A 346 3.15 -9.53 -20.23
CA ILE A 346 4.36 -8.76 -20.52
C ILE A 346 5.19 -9.45 -21.61
N CYS A 347 5.58 -10.71 -21.41
CA CYS A 347 6.46 -11.42 -22.33
C CYS A 347 5.84 -11.56 -23.72
N SER A 348 4.58 -12.00 -23.81
CA SER A 348 3.87 -12.15 -25.09
C SER A 348 3.77 -10.84 -25.87
N THR A 349 3.42 -9.73 -25.21
CA THR A 349 3.40 -8.40 -25.85
C THR A 349 4.79 -8.00 -26.35
N LEU A 350 5.85 -8.19 -25.54
CA LEU A 350 7.21 -7.86 -25.97
C LEU A 350 7.66 -8.70 -27.18
N PHE A 351 7.32 -9.99 -27.21
CA PHE A 351 7.59 -10.86 -28.37
C PHE A 351 6.82 -10.41 -29.62
N GLN A 352 5.57 -9.97 -29.47
CA GLN A 352 4.78 -9.40 -30.57
C GLN A 352 5.39 -8.11 -31.11
N VAL A 353 5.80 -7.20 -30.22
CA VAL A 353 6.51 -5.96 -30.57
C VAL A 353 7.81 -6.27 -31.32
N ARG A 354 8.59 -7.25 -30.82
CA ARG A 354 9.82 -7.70 -31.49
C ARG A 354 9.56 -8.17 -32.91
N ALA A 355 8.52 -8.96 -33.12
CA ALA A 355 8.15 -9.47 -34.45
C ALA A 355 7.78 -8.33 -35.41
N ASN A 356 7.01 -7.35 -34.95
CA ASN A 356 6.65 -6.17 -35.75
C ASN A 356 7.89 -5.37 -36.16
N LEU A 357 8.78 -5.06 -35.21
CA LEU A 357 10.00 -4.28 -35.47
C LEU A 357 10.95 -4.99 -36.44
N LEU A 358 11.11 -6.31 -36.31
CA LEU A 358 11.93 -7.09 -37.24
C LEU A 358 11.33 -7.14 -38.65
N ALA A 359 10.00 -7.28 -38.76
CA ALA A 359 9.32 -7.26 -40.06
C ALA A 359 9.50 -5.91 -40.75
N GLN A 360 9.36 -4.80 -40.01
CA GLN A 360 9.58 -3.45 -40.53
C GLN A 360 11.03 -3.22 -40.95
N ARG A 361 11.99 -3.60 -40.11
CA ARG A 361 13.43 -3.49 -40.43
C ARG A 361 13.79 -4.24 -41.71
N ASN A 362 13.21 -5.41 -41.93
CA ASN A 362 13.45 -6.21 -43.14
C ASN A 362 12.71 -5.65 -44.37
N ALA A 363 11.63 -4.89 -44.19
CA ALA A 363 10.85 -4.29 -45.26
C ALA A 363 11.37 -2.90 -45.71
N ASN A 364 12.22 -2.26 -44.91
CA ASN A 364 12.68 -0.89 -45.12
C ASN A 364 13.76 -0.74 -46.22
N GLU A 365 13.39 -1.02 -47.47
CA GLU A 365 14.09 -0.49 -48.66
C GLU A 365 13.69 0.98 -48.96
N SER A 366 12.61 1.50 -48.35
CA SER A 366 11.95 2.76 -48.72
C SER A 366 12.17 3.95 -47.76
N GLY A 367 12.93 3.76 -46.66
CA GLY A 367 13.32 4.84 -45.75
C GLY A 367 12.23 5.41 -44.83
N PHE A 368 11.03 4.83 -44.81
CA PHE A 368 9.95 5.23 -43.89
C PHE A 368 9.91 4.30 -42.67
N GLU A 369 10.21 4.82 -41.48
CA GLU A 369 10.13 4.10 -40.21
C GLU A 369 8.79 4.39 -39.53
N ASP A 370 7.88 3.42 -39.51
CA ASP A 370 6.61 3.52 -38.76
C ASP A 370 6.55 2.44 -37.68
N ASN A 371 6.81 2.80 -36.44
CA ASN A 371 6.72 1.93 -35.27
C ASN A 371 5.42 2.11 -34.48
N SER A 372 4.42 2.84 -35.00
CA SER A 372 3.22 3.25 -34.27
C SER A 372 2.47 2.08 -33.65
N LYS A 373 2.35 0.97 -34.39
CA LYS A 373 1.70 -0.26 -33.89
C LYS A 373 2.45 -0.90 -32.72
N SER A 374 3.78 -0.83 -32.72
CA SER A 374 4.60 -1.35 -31.62
C SER A 374 4.49 -0.46 -30.39
N VAL A 375 4.45 0.86 -30.59
CA VAL A 375 4.22 1.85 -29.53
C VAL A 375 2.83 1.66 -28.89
N GLU A 376 1.79 1.47 -29.71
CA GLU A 376 0.41 1.22 -29.25
C GLU A 376 0.34 0.00 -28.32
N LEU A 377 0.96 -1.13 -28.71
CA LEU A 377 1.04 -2.33 -27.87
C LEU A 377 1.73 -2.07 -26.52
N ILE A 378 2.74 -1.20 -26.47
CA ILE A 378 3.41 -0.82 -25.22
C ILE A 378 2.50 0.06 -24.37
N HIS A 379 1.81 1.05 -24.94
CA HIS A 379 0.84 1.87 -24.20
C HIS A 379 -0.32 1.05 -23.65
N GLU A 380 -0.87 0.10 -24.42
CA GLU A 380 -1.90 -0.82 -23.93
C GLU A 380 -1.40 -1.68 -22.77
N LEU A 381 -0.15 -2.17 -22.85
CA LEU A 381 0.46 -2.94 -21.76
C LEU A 381 0.64 -2.09 -20.51
N ILE A 382 1.15 -0.86 -20.64
CA ILE A 382 1.30 0.09 -19.52
C ILE A 382 -0.07 0.39 -18.90
N ALA A 383 -1.07 0.72 -19.70
CA ALA A 383 -2.42 0.99 -19.21
C ALA A 383 -3.04 -0.21 -18.48
N TRP A 384 -2.75 -1.44 -18.93
CA TRP A 384 -3.23 -2.66 -18.29
C TRP A 384 -2.49 -2.99 -16.99
N LEU A 385 -1.17 -2.79 -16.95
CA LEU A 385 -0.36 -3.06 -15.77
C LEU A 385 -0.65 -2.09 -14.63
N ASP A 386 -0.86 -0.80 -14.97
CA ASP A 386 -1.20 0.29 -14.05
C ASP A 386 -0.34 0.29 -12.76
N TRP A 387 0.98 0.11 -12.92
CA TRP A 387 1.88 -0.06 -11.79
C TRP A 387 2.01 1.19 -10.93
N ALA A 388 1.96 0.99 -9.61
CA ALA A 388 2.10 2.07 -8.63
C ALA A 388 3.46 2.78 -8.71
N ALA A 389 4.52 2.12 -9.20
CA ALA A 389 5.83 2.76 -9.39
C ALA A 389 5.84 3.91 -10.40
N TRP A 390 4.83 3.99 -11.29
CA TRP A 390 4.64 5.10 -12.22
C TRP A 390 3.91 6.29 -11.60
N ARG A 391 3.27 6.10 -10.43
CA ARG A 391 2.64 7.14 -9.62
C ARG A 391 3.58 7.59 -8.49
N MET A 392 4.84 7.87 -8.87
CA MET A 392 5.91 8.32 -7.99
C MET A 392 6.70 9.43 -8.70
N CYS A 393 7.31 10.35 -7.94
CA CYS A 393 8.13 11.40 -8.53
C CYS A 393 9.41 10.81 -9.12
N ARG A 394 9.58 10.96 -10.44
CA ARG A 394 10.77 10.56 -11.18
C ARG A 394 11.22 11.71 -12.09
N PRO A 395 12.50 12.16 -12.03
CA PRO A 395 13.52 11.78 -11.05
C PRO A 395 13.11 12.16 -9.61
N SER A 396 13.87 11.66 -8.62
CA SER A 396 13.64 12.00 -7.21
C SER A 396 13.68 13.52 -6.99
N CYS A 397 12.91 13.98 -6.00
CA CYS A 397 12.81 15.39 -5.67
C CYS A 397 14.12 15.97 -5.12
N PRO A 398 14.35 17.29 -5.29
CA PRO A 398 15.38 18.04 -4.57
C PRO A 398 15.31 17.86 -3.04
N TYR A 399 16.43 18.10 -2.34
CA TYR A 399 16.53 17.89 -0.88
C TYR A 399 15.61 18.79 -0.03
N ASP A 400 15.21 19.94 -0.58
CA ASP A 400 14.30 20.90 0.03
C ASP A 400 12.83 20.67 -0.35
N GLN A 401 12.53 19.59 -1.08
CA GLN A 401 11.18 19.23 -1.52
C GLN A 401 10.82 17.82 -1.06
N ILE A 402 9.52 17.52 -1.04
CA ILE A 402 9.01 16.16 -0.83
C ILE A 402 8.25 15.69 -2.06
N CYS A 403 8.33 14.40 -2.37
CA CYS A 403 7.43 13.81 -3.35
C CYS A 403 6.04 13.69 -2.74
N LEU A 404 5.14 14.60 -3.08
CA LEU A 404 3.78 14.57 -2.56
C LEU A 404 2.92 13.67 -3.45
N ILE A 405 2.58 12.52 -2.90
CA ILE A 405 1.57 11.61 -3.42
C ILE A 405 0.31 11.82 -2.58
N ALA A 406 -0.87 11.74 -3.20
CA ALA A 406 -2.12 11.83 -2.44
C ALA A 406 -2.15 10.75 -1.35
N VAL A 407 -2.20 11.17 -0.09
CA VAL A 407 -2.23 10.33 1.11
C VAL A 407 -3.28 10.89 2.04
N SER A 408 -4.27 10.12 2.48
CA SER A 408 -5.31 10.68 3.35
C SER A 408 -4.69 11.31 4.62
N PRO A 409 -5.15 12.48 5.09
CA PRO A 409 -6.19 13.36 4.53
C PRO A 409 -5.67 14.42 3.52
N PHE A 410 -4.43 14.31 3.05
CA PHE A 410 -3.74 15.24 2.16
C PHE A 410 -3.80 14.87 0.68
N GLY A 411 -3.79 15.91 -0.16
CA GLY A 411 -3.83 15.78 -1.60
C GLY A 411 -5.24 15.58 -2.19
N ASN A 412 -5.29 15.56 -3.51
CA ASN A 412 -6.51 15.55 -4.32
C ASN A 412 -6.40 14.51 -5.44
N ARG A 413 -7.45 14.41 -6.26
CA ARG A 413 -7.49 13.48 -7.41
C ARG A 413 -6.34 13.73 -8.38
N ASP A 414 -5.98 14.99 -8.64
CA ASP A 414 -4.85 15.32 -9.51
C ASP A 414 -3.53 14.75 -8.99
N LEU A 415 -3.18 15.03 -7.73
CA LEU A 415 -1.96 14.50 -7.10
C LEU A 415 -1.91 12.96 -7.04
N HIS A 416 -3.06 12.29 -7.01
CA HIS A 416 -3.10 10.82 -7.03
C HIS A 416 -2.57 10.24 -8.35
N TYR A 417 -2.84 10.91 -9.48
CA TYR A 417 -2.40 10.48 -10.80
C TYR A 417 -1.13 11.21 -11.28
N ASN A 418 -0.91 12.43 -10.80
CA ASN A 418 0.18 13.33 -11.18
C ASN A 418 0.95 13.80 -9.93
N PRO A 419 1.68 12.89 -9.25
CA PRO A 419 2.50 13.26 -8.10
C PRO A 419 3.60 14.23 -8.53
N ARG A 420 3.94 15.17 -7.66
CA ARG A 420 4.94 16.21 -7.93
C ARG A 420 5.73 16.55 -6.68
N CYS A 421 6.91 17.11 -6.89
CA CYS A 421 7.72 17.65 -5.82
C CYS A 421 7.11 18.98 -5.36
N VAL A 422 6.94 19.13 -4.03
CA VAL A 422 6.40 20.34 -3.38
C VAL A 422 7.31 20.88 -2.30
#